data_AF-A0A7S2HU61-F1
#
_entry.id   AF-A0A7S2HU61-F1
#
_cell.length_a   1.000
_cell.length_b   1.000
_cell.length_c   1.000
_cell.angle_alpha   90.00
_cell.angle_beta   90.00
_cell.angle_gamma   90.00
#
_symmetry.space_group_name_H-M   'P 1'
#
loop_
_entity.id
_entity.type
_entity.pdbx_description
1 polymer ?
#
loop_
_entity_poly.entity_id
_entity_poly.type
_entity_poly.pdbx_seq_one_letter_code
_entity_poly.pdbx_strand_id
1 'polypeptide(L)'
;ITVLTYMSAHHVDFAYLQVSAQEHGLEPHILGYGEHAWWPDGLGMKINALRRYVLRWVADEELVLFVDAFDVLVFAGPEEIAARFTKMEARLQRSLLFSAEAICFPNLPDICTAQYPPARDPRWRYLNSGVFIGRGAALKE
;
A
#
# COMPACT_ATOMS: atom_id res chain seq x y z
N ILE A 1 -4.66 11.51 7.09
CA ILE A 1 -4.09 10.37 6.34
C ILE A 1 -5.25 9.60 5.77
N THR A 2 -5.18 9.22 4.50
CA THR A 2 -6.23 8.44 3.84
C THR A 2 -5.76 7.01 3.73
N VAL A 3 -6.48 6.09 4.37
CA VAL A 3 -6.19 4.66 4.29
C VAL A 3 -7.04 4.05 3.19
N LEU A 4 -6.40 3.43 2.20
CA LEU A 4 -7.05 2.79 1.07
C LEU A 4 -6.82 1.29 1.15
N THR A 5 -7.82 0.52 0.76
CA THR A 5 -7.71 -0.92 0.57
C THR A 5 -8.52 -1.35 -0.65
N TYR A 6 -8.34 -2.59 -1.10
CA TYR A 6 -9.08 -3.12 -2.24
C TYR A 6 -9.81 -4.41 -1.86
N MET A 7 -11.12 -4.42 -2.08
CA MET A 7 -11.98 -5.59 -1.88
C MET A 7 -13.12 -5.53 -2.90
N SER A 8 -13.13 -6.46 -3.86
CA SER A 8 -14.14 -6.50 -4.93
C SER A 8 -15.45 -7.17 -4.54
N ALA A 9 -15.40 -8.09 -3.59
CA ALA A 9 -16.57 -8.77 -3.03
C ALA A 9 -16.38 -8.94 -1.52
N HIS A 10 -17.49 -9.10 -0.80
CA HIS A 10 -17.45 -9.30 0.64
C HIS A 10 -16.53 -10.47 1.04
N HIS A 11 -15.65 -10.22 1.99
CA HIS A 11 -14.79 -11.25 2.60
C HIS A 11 -14.70 -11.04 4.10
N VAL A 12 -14.86 -12.12 4.87
CA VAL A 12 -14.91 -12.05 6.35
C VAL A 12 -13.60 -11.56 6.95
N ASP A 13 -12.47 -11.88 6.32
CA ASP A 13 -11.15 -11.49 6.83
C ASP A 13 -10.91 -9.97 6.79
N PHE A 14 -11.69 -9.21 6.00
CA PHE A 14 -11.64 -7.75 6.04
C PHE A 14 -12.00 -7.19 7.43
N ALA A 15 -12.77 -7.93 8.23
CA ALA A 15 -13.10 -7.52 9.59
C ALA A 15 -11.85 -7.29 10.46
N TYR A 16 -10.78 -8.05 10.24
CA TYR A 16 -9.52 -7.88 10.99
C TYR A 16 -8.89 -6.51 10.73
N LEU A 17 -8.78 -6.11 9.45
CA LEU A 17 -8.29 -4.79 9.07
C LEU A 17 -9.23 -3.70 9.58
N GLN A 18 -10.55 -3.86 9.36
CA GLN A 18 -11.53 -2.83 9.73
C GLN A 18 -11.52 -2.55 11.24
N VAL A 19 -11.61 -3.60 12.07
CA VAL A 19 -11.67 -3.45 13.53
C VAL A 19 -10.34 -2.89 14.05
N SER A 20 -9.20 -3.45 13.64
CA SER A 20 -7.90 -2.95 14.12
C SER A 20 -7.63 -1.50 13.70
N ALA A 21 -8.04 -1.09 12.49
CA ALA A 21 -7.92 0.30 12.06
C ALA A 21 -8.83 1.24 12.89
N GLN A 22 -10.09 0.84 13.13
CA GLN A 22 -11.05 1.65 13.89
C GLN A 22 -10.63 1.88 15.34
N GLU A 23 -10.07 0.85 16.00
CA GLU A 23 -9.48 0.99 17.35
C GLU A 23 -8.37 2.06 17.41
N HIS A 24 -7.73 2.35 16.27
CA HIS A 24 -6.68 3.36 16.14
C HIS A 24 -7.15 4.66 15.45
N GLY A 25 -8.46 4.88 15.32
CA GLY A 25 -9.02 6.10 14.74
C GLY A 25 -8.80 6.23 13.23
N LEU A 26 -8.68 5.11 12.52
CA LEU A 26 -8.54 5.04 11.08
C LEU A 26 -9.74 4.32 10.47
N GLU A 27 -10.16 4.77 9.28
CA GLU A 27 -11.26 4.16 8.53
C GLU A 27 -10.78 3.80 7.12
N PRO A 28 -10.49 2.52 6.85
CA PRO A 28 -10.05 2.08 5.52
C PRO A 28 -11.15 2.31 4.48
N HIS A 29 -10.84 3.08 3.44
CA HIS A 29 -11.73 3.28 2.30
C HIS A 29 -11.57 2.11 1.33
N ILE A 30 -12.67 1.39 1.08
CA ILE A 30 -12.69 0.21 0.23
C ILE A 30 -12.81 0.63 -1.23
N LEU A 31 -11.84 0.22 -2.04
CA LEU A 31 -11.85 0.38 -3.48
C LEU A 31 -12.34 -0.90 -4.17
N GLY A 32 -13.02 -0.72 -5.30
CA GLY A 32 -13.36 -1.81 -6.23
C GLY A 32 -14.55 -2.68 -5.81
N TYR A 33 -15.26 -2.36 -4.73
CA TYR A 33 -16.40 -3.16 -4.28
C TYR A 33 -17.50 -3.25 -5.35
N GLY A 34 -17.91 -4.47 -5.70
CA GLY A 34 -18.86 -4.76 -6.78
C GLY A 34 -18.24 -4.79 -8.18
N GLU A 35 -16.96 -4.42 -8.35
CA GLU A 35 -16.26 -4.57 -9.63
C GLU A 35 -15.89 -6.05 -9.84
N HIS A 36 -16.23 -6.63 -11.00
CA HIS A 36 -15.93 -8.02 -11.33
C HIS A 36 -14.74 -8.08 -12.30
N ALA A 37 -13.70 -8.87 -11.98
CA ALA A 37 -12.81 -9.45 -13.00
C ALA A 37 -12.26 -10.80 -12.59
N TRP A 38 -11.76 -11.52 -13.59
CA TRP A 38 -11.14 -12.83 -13.47
C TRP A 38 -9.63 -12.72 -13.67
N TRP A 39 -8.86 -13.70 -13.18
CA TRP A 39 -7.41 -13.74 -13.36
C TRP A 39 -7.05 -13.91 -14.86
N PRO A 40 -5.98 -13.28 -15.40
CA PRO A 40 -4.93 -12.50 -14.74
C PRO A 40 -5.24 -10.99 -14.58
N ASP A 41 -6.41 -10.53 -15.02
CA ASP A 41 -6.79 -9.10 -15.01
C ASP A 41 -7.03 -8.52 -13.59
N GLY A 42 -7.26 -9.40 -12.59
CA GLY A 42 -7.60 -9.01 -11.22
C GLY A 42 -6.53 -8.20 -10.48
N LEU A 43 -5.23 -8.42 -10.75
CA LEU A 43 -4.16 -7.60 -10.13
C LEU A 43 -4.12 -6.19 -10.72
N GLY A 44 -4.40 -6.07 -12.02
CA GLY A 44 -4.54 -4.79 -12.70
C GLY A 44 -5.71 -3.98 -12.14
N MET A 45 -6.81 -4.63 -11.72
CA MET A 45 -7.94 -3.92 -11.12
C MET A 45 -7.57 -3.17 -9.84
N LYS A 46 -6.82 -3.81 -8.93
CA LYS A 46 -6.38 -3.17 -7.67
C LYS A 46 -5.64 -1.86 -7.97
N ILE A 47 -4.66 -1.94 -8.87
CA ILE A 47 -3.84 -0.79 -9.28
C ILE A 47 -4.69 0.25 -10.02
N ASN A 48 -5.60 -0.19 -10.90
CA ASN A 48 -6.46 0.72 -11.66
C ASN A 48 -7.49 1.43 -10.78
N ALA A 49 -8.10 0.74 -9.81
CA ALA A 49 -9.04 1.31 -8.85
C ALA A 49 -8.34 2.34 -7.96
N LEU A 50 -7.15 2.01 -7.46
CA LEU A 50 -6.28 2.94 -6.74
C LEU A 50 -5.95 4.17 -7.61
N ARG A 51 -5.47 3.96 -8.84
CA ARG A 51 -5.12 5.04 -9.76
C ARG A 51 -6.30 5.98 -10.01
N ARG A 52 -7.49 5.43 -10.27
CA ARG A 52 -8.71 6.23 -10.45
C ARG A 52 -9.04 7.07 -9.21
N TYR A 53 -8.91 6.48 -8.01
CA TYR A 53 -9.18 7.18 -6.77
C TYR A 53 -8.17 8.31 -6.53
N VAL A 54 -6.86 8.00 -6.63
CA VAL A 54 -5.78 8.95 -6.40
C VAL A 54 -5.86 10.14 -7.35
N LEU A 55 -6.07 9.90 -8.65
CA LEU A 55 -6.15 10.97 -9.64
C LEU A 55 -7.37 11.88 -9.46
N ARG A 56 -8.46 11.37 -8.88
CA ARG A 56 -9.72 12.11 -8.75
C ARG A 56 -9.84 12.83 -7.40
N TRP A 57 -9.38 12.22 -6.32
CA TRP A 57 -9.77 12.62 -4.96
C TRP A 57 -8.61 13.00 -4.05
N VAL A 58 -7.38 12.58 -4.35
CA VAL A 58 -6.24 12.78 -3.45
C VAL A 58 -5.51 14.07 -3.79
N ALA A 59 -5.31 14.95 -2.80
CA ALA A 59 -4.50 16.16 -2.97
C ALA A 59 -3.00 15.85 -2.99
N ASP A 60 -2.19 16.70 -3.62
CA ASP A 60 -0.75 16.41 -3.84
C ASP A 60 0.04 16.19 -2.54
N GLU A 61 -0.29 16.94 -1.49
CA GLU A 61 0.35 16.83 -0.17
C GLU A 61 -0.31 15.83 0.77
N GLU A 62 -1.41 15.22 0.33
CA GLU A 62 -2.16 14.26 1.14
C GLU A 62 -1.36 12.97 1.28
N LEU A 63 -1.29 12.47 2.51
CA LEU A 63 -0.65 11.20 2.81
C LEU A 63 -1.65 10.06 2.61
N VAL A 64 -1.34 9.15 1.71
CA VAL A 64 -2.13 7.96 1.42
C VAL A 64 -1.37 6.72 1.86
N LEU A 65 -2.03 5.88 2.66
CA LEU A 65 -1.56 4.55 3.06
C LEU A 65 -2.43 3.52 2.37
N PHE A 66 -1.86 2.69 1.51
CA PHE A 66 -2.53 1.52 0.96
C PHE A 66 -2.15 0.27 1.76
N VAL A 67 -3.14 -0.57 2.04
CA VAL A 67 -2.98 -1.87 2.69
C VAL A 67 -3.86 -2.94 2.01
N ASP A 68 -3.36 -4.16 1.91
CA ASP A 68 -4.15 -5.32 1.51
C ASP A 68 -5.27 -5.59 2.55
N ALA A 69 -6.42 -6.06 2.05
CA ALA A 69 -7.65 -6.05 2.82
C ALA A 69 -7.78 -7.20 3.83
N PHE A 70 -7.14 -8.34 3.58
CA PHE A 70 -7.52 -9.62 4.20
C PHE A 70 -6.48 -10.18 5.17
N ASP A 71 -5.26 -9.66 5.17
CA ASP A 71 -4.13 -10.18 5.94
C ASP A 71 -3.31 -9.08 6.64
N VAL A 72 -3.91 -7.91 6.86
CA VAL A 72 -3.28 -6.77 7.54
C VAL A 72 -4.01 -6.41 8.83
N LEU A 73 -3.23 -6.12 9.87
CA LEU A 73 -3.68 -5.51 11.13
C LEU A 73 -3.00 -4.16 11.35
N VAL A 74 -3.73 -3.20 11.92
CA VAL A 74 -3.23 -1.87 12.25
C VAL A 74 -2.99 -1.76 13.75
N PHE A 75 -1.84 -1.20 14.13
CA PHE A 75 -1.42 -1.03 15.54
C PHE A 75 -1.04 0.41 15.89
N ALA A 76 -1.27 1.36 14.98
CA ALA A 76 -0.86 2.76 15.15
C ALA A 76 -1.91 3.70 14.58
N GLY A 77 -2.05 4.86 15.22
CA GLY A 77 -2.97 5.92 14.79
C GLY A 77 -2.37 6.84 13.72
N PRO A 78 -3.17 7.79 13.20
CA PRO A 78 -2.79 8.66 12.11
C PRO A 78 -1.56 9.53 12.40
N GLU A 79 -1.42 10.05 13.62
CA GLU A 79 -0.30 10.90 14.02
C GLU A 79 1.03 10.15 14.01
N GLU A 80 1.05 8.93 14.55
CA GLU A 80 2.25 8.10 14.61
C GLU A 80 2.69 7.66 13.21
N ILE A 81 1.74 7.25 12.37
CA ILE A 81 2.02 6.85 10.98
C ILE A 81 2.61 8.05 10.21
N ALA A 82 1.99 9.22 10.31
CA ALA A 82 2.48 10.43 9.64
C ALA A 82 3.88 10.82 10.14
N ALA A 83 4.11 10.83 11.45
CA ALA A 83 5.42 11.15 12.03
C ALA A 83 6.52 10.18 11.57
N ARG A 84 6.23 8.87 11.54
CA ARG A 84 7.17 7.85 11.04
C ARG A 84 7.44 8.06 9.54
N PHE A 85 6.40 8.30 8.73
CA PHE A 85 6.56 8.59 7.31
C PHE A 85 7.43 9.82 7.07
N THR A 86 7.12 10.97 7.67
CA THR A 86 7.89 12.21 7.49
C THR A 86 9.36 12.04 7.86
N LYS A 87 9.65 11.30 8.94
CA LYS A 87 11.04 10.97 9.32
C LYS A 87 11.74 10.11 8.26
N MET A 88 11.04 9.13 7.67
CA MET A 88 11.58 8.30 6.60
C MET A 88 11.76 9.07 5.30
N GLU A 89 10.77 9.87 4.91
CA GLU A 89 10.82 10.73 3.72
C GLU A 89 12.00 11.68 3.79
N ALA A 90 12.18 12.41 4.91
CA ALA A 90 13.32 13.30 5.10
C ALA A 90 14.67 12.56 5.03
N ARG A 91 14.74 11.32 5.53
CA ARG A 91 15.97 10.53 5.52
C ARG A 91 16.29 9.92 4.15
N LEU A 92 15.28 9.45 3.44
CA LEU A 92 15.41 8.71 2.18
C LEU A 92 15.32 9.61 0.96
N GLN A 93 14.80 10.83 1.11
CA GLN A 93 14.49 11.75 0.01
C GLN A 93 13.58 11.10 -1.03
N ARG A 94 12.58 10.36 -0.55
CA ARG A 94 11.56 9.63 -1.35
C ARG A 94 10.20 9.79 -0.70
N SER A 95 9.20 10.15 -1.51
CA SER A 95 7.83 10.41 -1.07
C SER A 95 6.85 9.27 -1.37
N LEU A 96 7.37 8.12 -1.81
CA LEU A 96 6.63 6.87 -1.98
C LEU A 96 7.49 5.72 -1.43
N LEU A 97 6.96 5.00 -0.46
CA LEU A 97 7.65 3.95 0.28
C LEU A 97 6.80 2.69 0.27
N PHE A 98 7.36 1.59 -0.23
CA PHE A 98 6.75 0.26 -0.19
C PHE A 98 7.28 -0.54 1.01
N SER A 99 6.48 -1.48 1.50
CA SER A 99 6.98 -2.51 2.41
C SER A 99 8.02 -3.37 1.70
N ALA A 100 8.88 -4.00 2.50
CA ALA A 100 9.95 -4.85 2.00
C ALA A 100 9.79 -6.28 2.49
N GLU A 101 10.20 -7.24 1.67
CA GLU A 101 10.20 -8.67 1.97
C GLU A 101 11.53 -9.34 1.61
N ALA A 102 11.68 -10.60 2.04
CA ALA A 102 12.91 -11.38 1.89
C ALA A 102 13.02 -12.08 0.52
N ILE A 103 11.90 -12.33 -0.13
CA ILE A 103 11.84 -13.10 -1.37
C ILE A 103 11.51 -12.15 -2.51
N CYS A 104 12.18 -12.30 -3.65
CA CYS A 104 11.78 -11.59 -4.85
C CYS A 104 10.64 -12.36 -5.52
N PHE A 105 9.44 -11.79 -5.52
CA PHE A 105 8.27 -12.42 -6.11
C PHE A 105 7.42 -11.40 -6.89
N PRO A 106 6.87 -11.78 -8.07
CA PRO A 106 7.16 -12.99 -8.82
C PRO A 106 8.63 -13.04 -9.25
N ASN A 107 9.20 -14.25 -9.37
CA ASN A 107 10.61 -14.44 -9.73
C ASN A 107 10.84 -14.15 -11.23
N LEU A 108 10.70 -12.88 -11.61
CA LEU A 108 10.84 -12.40 -12.97
C LEU A 108 12.32 -12.16 -13.29
N PRO A 109 12.83 -12.70 -14.41
CA PRO A 109 14.27 -12.71 -14.71
C PRO A 109 14.85 -11.32 -14.98
N ASP A 110 14.02 -10.34 -15.29
CA ASP A 110 14.35 -8.94 -15.53
C ASP A 110 14.26 -8.06 -14.27
N ILE A 111 13.55 -8.52 -13.22
CA ILE A 111 13.38 -7.79 -11.96
C ILE A 111 14.27 -8.37 -10.85
N CYS A 112 14.24 -9.69 -10.66
CA CYS A 112 14.94 -10.40 -9.58
C CYS A 112 16.42 -10.64 -9.91
N THR A 113 17.09 -9.59 -10.37
CA THR A 113 18.49 -9.64 -10.81
C THR A 113 19.44 -9.13 -9.73
N ALA A 114 20.74 -9.37 -9.94
CA ALA A 114 21.78 -8.77 -9.12
C ALA A 114 21.76 -7.22 -9.14
N GLN A 115 21.09 -6.60 -10.13
CA GLN A 115 20.97 -5.15 -10.26
C GLN A 115 19.90 -4.54 -9.34
N TYR A 116 18.99 -5.35 -8.78
CA TYR A 116 18.05 -4.86 -7.77
C TYR A 116 18.84 -4.21 -6.62
N PRO A 117 18.52 -2.98 -6.18
CA PRO A 117 19.36 -2.27 -5.23
C PRO A 117 19.68 -3.09 -3.97
N PRO A 118 20.92 -3.04 -3.45
CA PRO A 118 21.25 -3.67 -2.19
C PRO A 118 20.51 -2.96 -1.05
N ALA A 119 20.07 -3.73 -0.06
CA ALA A 119 19.49 -3.18 1.18
C ALA A 119 20.49 -3.27 2.33
N ARG A 120 20.37 -2.35 3.30
CA ARG A 120 21.20 -2.37 4.52
C ARG A 120 21.06 -3.69 5.28
N ASP A 121 19.83 -4.22 5.33
CA ASP A 121 19.55 -5.56 5.79
C ASP A 121 19.16 -6.41 4.57
N PRO A 122 19.96 -7.41 4.16
CA PRO A 122 19.66 -8.28 3.04
C PRO A 122 18.33 -9.03 3.18
N ARG A 123 17.80 -9.18 4.41
CA ARG A 123 16.49 -9.79 4.67
C ARG A 123 15.33 -8.95 4.15
N TRP A 124 15.49 -7.63 4.03
CA TRP A 124 14.43 -6.70 3.65
C TRP A 124 14.84 -5.96 2.38
N ARG A 125 15.02 -6.73 1.30
CA ARG A 125 15.57 -6.22 0.05
C ARG A 125 14.51 -5.97 -1.01
N TYR A 126 13.53 -6.85 -1.15
CA TYR A 126 12.61 -6.82 -2.28
C TYR A 126 11.31 -6.10 -1.92
N LEU A 127 10.65 -5.54 -2.91
CA LEU A 127 9.38 -4.84 -2.73
C LEU A 127 8.25 -5.83 -2.42
N ASN A 128 7.41 -5.48 -1.47
CA ASN A 128 6.09 -6.08 -1.28
C ASN A 128 5.01 -5.02 -1.60
N SER A 129 4.02 -5.40 -2.40
CA SER A 129 2.97 -4.47 -2.87
C SER A 129 1.75 -4.40 -1.95
N GLY A 130 1.72 -5.21 -0.88
CA GLY A 130 0.58 -5.29 0.02
C GLY A 130 0.47 -4.12 0.99
N VAL A 131 1.56 -3.38 1.22
CA VAL A 131 1.53 -2.15 2.01
C VAL A 131 2.47 -1.11 1.39
N PHE A 132 1.96 0.09 1.15
CA PHE A 132 2.80 1.23 0.78
C PHE A 132 2.17 2.54 1.21
N ILE A 133 3.01 3.57 1.37
CA ILE A 133 2.60 4.88 1.84
C ILE A 133 3.31 5.94 1.01
N GLY A 134 2.58 6.99 0.63
CA GLY A 134 3.17 8.08 -0.12
C GLY A 134 2.32 9.34 -0.16
N ARG A 135 2.95 10.42 -0.60
CA ARG A 135 2.25 11.68 -0.91
C ARG A 135 1.45 11.53 -2.19
N GLY A 136 0.32 12.23 -2.28
CA GLY A 136 -0.54 12.24 -3.46
C GLY A 136 0.20 12.56 -4.75
N ALA A 137 1.12 13.53 -4.75
CA ALA A 137 1.94 13.86 -5.91
C ALA A 137 2.74 12.65 -6.42
N ALA A 138 3.45 11.96 -5.52
CA ALA A 138 4.27 10.79 -5.86
C ALA A 138 3.43 9.57 -6.29
N LEU A 139 2.17 9.49 -5.92
CA LEU A 139 1.25 8.42 -6.33
C LEU A 139 0.58 8.69 -7.69
N LYS A 140 0.64 9.93 -8.20
CA LYS A 140 0.04 10.32 -9.49
C LYS A 140 1.01 10.19 -10.67
N GLU A 141 2.31 10.21 -10.40
CA GLU A 141 3.39 9.96 -11.36
C GLU A 141 3.41 8.50 -11.83
#